data_AF-A0A9W6GH51-F1
#
_entry.id   AF-A0A9W6GH51-F1
#
_cell.length_a   1.000
_cell.length_b   1.000
_cell.length_c   1.000
_cell.angle_alpha   90.00
_cell.angle_beta   90.00
_cell.angle_gamma   90.00
#
_symmetry.space_group_name_H-M   'P 1'
#
loop_
_entity.id
_entity.type
_entity.pdbx_description
1 polymer ?
#
loop_
_entity_poly.entity_id
_entity_poly.type
_entity_poly.pdbx_seq_one_letter_code
_entity_poly.pdbx_strand_id
1 'polypeptide(L)'
;MKKIVLFVLSAIFLVACSGMDKKEKSIQTEVIGKIYELEGVIEGSTIDIAFDENQVAGSAGVNRYFAPYLIEGNNLSIKVVGTTRMMGPEELMAQESKYVKNLEKAEKIEMAGEQLVITSEGGKKLVFNERVRTFEEIVADKTFKLEGALTEHDITITFGEGRLAGNAGVNNYSAAYEVEEGMISVSPQIITTMMAGPEEAMDQESQYLKDLATAEKVEAGDEGVIITLKGGRQLIFK
;
A
#
# COMPACT_ATOMS: atom_id res chain seq x y z
N MET A 1 -32.09 58.70 -53.12
CA MET A 1 -32.96 58.17 -52.04
C MET A 1 -32.82 56.65 -52.01
N LYS A 2 -32.52 56.07 -50.82
CA LYS A 2 -32.70 54.64 -50.44
C LYS A 2 -31.78 53.64 -51.19
N LYS A 3 -31.03 52.72 -50.58
CA LYS A 3 -30.90 52.20 -49.20
C LYS A 3 -29.50 51.55 -49.07
N ILE A 4 -28.91 51.71 -47.89
CA ILE A 4 -27.76 50.94 -47.37
C ILE A 4 -28.18 49.48 -47.22
N VAL A 5 -27.37 48.53 -47.68
CA VAL A 5 -27.41 47.14 -47.20
C VAL A 5 -25.99 46.72 -46.83
N LEU A 6 -25.86 46.51 -45.52
CA LEU A 6 -24.70 46.10 -44.75
C LEU A 6 -24.52 44.58 -44.95
N PHE A 7 -23.40 44.15 -45.55
CA PHE A 7 -23.05 42.73 -45.62
C PHE A 7 -22.28 42.36 -44.34
N VAL A 8 -22.93 41.57 -43.49
CA VAL A 8 -22.40 41.08 -42.22
C VAL A 8 -21.38 39.98 -42.47
N LEU A 9 -20.18 40.17 -41.91
CA LEU A 9 -19.06 39.23 -41.87
C LEU A 9 -19.43 38.07 -40.92
N SER A 10 -19.64 36.87 -41.45
CA SER A 10 -19.83 35.65 -40.65
C SER A 10 -18.45 35.09 -40.27
N ALA A 11 -18.06 35.31 -39.01
CA ALA A 11 -16.88 34.70 -38.41
C ALA A 11 -17.20 33.24 -38.02
N ILE A 12 -16.57 32.30 -38.70
CA ILE A 12 -16.58 30.88 -38.36
C ILE A 12 -15.67 30.70 -37.13
N PHE A 13 -16.28 30.47 -35.97
CA PHE A 13 -15.58 30.02 -34.78
C PHE A 13 -15.14 28.56 -35.00
N LEU A 14 -13.84 28.35 -35.22
CA LEU A 14 -13.21 27.05 -35.04
C LEU A 14 -13.17 26.76 -33.54
N VAL A 15 -14.11 25.93 -33.09
CA VAL A 15 -14.08 25.31 -31.77
C VAL A 15 -12.88 24.36 -31.75
N ALA A 16 -11.76 24.83 -31.22
CA ALA A 16 -10.65 23.98 -30.86
C ALA A 16 -11.11 23.08 -29.70
N CYS A 17 -11.23 21.78 -29.96
CA CYS A 17 -11.43 20.78 -28.92
C CYS A 17 -10.34 20.96 -27.87
N SER A 18 -10.74 21.40 -26.68
CA SER A 18 -9.91 21.33 -25.48
C SER A 18 -9.52 19.87 -25.29
N GLY A 19 -8.24 19.57 -25.50
CA GLY A 19 -7.64 18.34 -25.02
C GLY A 19 -7.91 18.27 -23.53
N MET A 20 -8.69 17.27 -23.13
CA MET A 20 -8.85 16.90 -21.74
C MET A 20 -7.45 16.52 -21.26
N ASP A 21 -6.84 17.35 -20.43
CA ASP A 21 -5.69 16.98 -19.62
C ASP A 21 -6.10 15.73 -18.83
N LYS A 22 -5.70 14.55 -19.31
CA LYS A 22 -5.45 13.45 -18.40
C LYS A 22 -4.42 14.01 -17.43
N LYS A 23 -4.80 14.28 -16.19
CA LYS A 23 -3.83 14.49 -15.12
C LYS A 23 -2.92 13.26 -15.15
N GLU A 24 -1.76 13.37 -15.79
CA GLU A 24 -0.71 12.38 -15.67
C GLU A 24 -0.42 12.27 -14.18
N LYS A 25 -0.74 11.11 -13.61
CA LYS A 25 -0.39 10.83 -12.23
C LYS A 25 1.12 10.96 -12.16
N SER A 26 1.62 11.92 -11.38
CA SER A 26 3.06 12.09 -11.20
C SER A 26 3.64 10.76 -10.71
N ILE A 27 4.72 10.29 -11.33
CA ILE A 27 5.38 9.05 -10.91
C ILE A 27 5.75 9.07 -9.43
N GLN A 28 6.04 10.25 -8.88
CA GLN A 28 6.27 10.45 -7.46
C GLN A 28 5.07 9.98 -6.61
N THR A 29 3.84 10.32 -7.00
CA THR A 29 2.62 9.89 -6.30
C THR A 29 2.33 8.40 -6.49
N GLU A 30 2.93 7.76 -7.49
CA GLU A 30 2.75 6.33 -7.75
C GLU A 30 3.74 5.47 -6.96
N VAL A 31 4.96 5.94 -6.74
CA VAL A 31 6.01 5.18 -6.05
C VAL A 31 6.03 5.38 -4.53
N ILE A 32 5.52 6.51 -4.02
CA ILE A 32 5.49 6.80 -2.58
C ILE A 32 4.63 5.77 -1.82
N GLY A 33 5.14 5.32 -0.68
CA GLY A 33 4.44 4.38 0.22
C GLY A 33 4.54 2.91 -0.21
N LYS A 34 5.25 2.63 -1.31
CA LYS A 34 5.50 1.27 -1.81
C LYS A 34 6.96 0.89 -1.64
N ILE A 35 7.19 -0.42 -1.57
CA ILE A 35 8.53 -1.02 -1.53
C ILE A 35 8.70 -1.79 -2.84
N TYR A 36 9.86 -1.66 -3.47
CA TYR A 36 10.19 -2.36 -4.70
C TYR A 36 11.49 -3.15 -4.52
N GLU A 37 11.53 -4.40 -4.98
CA GLU A 37 12.69 -5.29 -4.88
C GLU A 37 13.40 -5.43 -6.24
N LEU A 38 14.73 -5.32 -6.22
CA LEU A 38 15.56 -5.34 -7.43
C LEU A 38 15.61 -6.75 -8.03
N GLU A 39 15.40 -6.84 -9.33
CA GLU A 39 15.57 -8.10 -10.07
C GLU A 39 17.05 -8.47 -10.29
N GLY A 40 17.30 -9.78 -10.41
CA GLY A 40 18.63 -10.29 -10.80
C GLY A 40 19.70 -10.14 -9.73
N VAL A 41 19.31 -10.09 -8.46
CA VAL A 41 20.21 -10.17 -7.31
C VAL A 41 20.71 -11.60 -7.08
N ILE A 42 21.85 -11.74 -6.41
CA ILE A 42 22.41 -13.02 -5.94
C ILE A 42 21.37 -13.70 -5.04
N GLU A 43 21.20 -15.02 -5.20
CA GLU A 43 20.26 -15.83 -4.44
C GLU A 43 20.48 -15.66 -2.92
N GLY A 44 19.39 -15.46 -2.17
CA GLY A 44 19.44 -15.20 -0.74
C GLY A 44 19.84 -13.77 -0.36
N SER A 45 20.07 -12.87 -1.32
CA SER A 45 20.23 -11.44 -1.11
C SER A 45 18.96 -10.67 -1.44
N THR A 46 18.69 -9.60 -0.70
CA THR A 46 17.57 -8.68 -0.98
C THR A 46 18.10 -7.27 -1.13
N ILE A 47 17.84 -6.67 -2.29
CA ILE A 47 18.02 -5.24 -2.53
C ILE A 47 16.64 -4.65 -2.79
N ASP A 48 16.26 -3.65 -2.02
CA ASP A 48 14.97 -2.99 -2.13
C ASP A 48 15.12 -1.46 -2.16
N ILE A 49 14.06 -0.79 -2.60
CA ILE A 49 13.92 0.65 -2.60
C ILE A 49 12.50 1.04 -2.20
N ALA A 50 12.39 1.91 -1.21
CA ALA A 50 11.14 2.53 -0.79
C ALA A 50 11.25 4.05 -0.95
N PHE A 51 10.18 4.68 -1.44
CA PHE A 51 10.09 6.13 -1.59
C PHE A 51 9.20 6.69 -0.48
N ASP A 52 9.73 7.66 0.26
CA ASP A 52 8.91 8.57 1.04
C ASP A 52 8.82 9.95 0.34
N GLU A 53 8.30 10.96 1.03
CA GLU A 53 8.13 12.30 0.46
C GLU A 53 9.45 12.97 0.02
N ASN A 54 10.58 12.63 0.64
CA ASN A 54 11.83 13.39 0.51
C ASN A 54 13.07 12.54 0.21
N GLN A 55 13.04 11.25 0.52
CA GLN A 55 14.17 10.34 0.40
C GLN A 55 13.75 8.95 -0.09
N VAL A 56 14.73 8.25 -0.64
CA VAL A 56 14.67 6.81 -0.84
C VAL A 56 15.44 6.12 0.28
N ALA A 57 14.98 4.97 0.70
CA ALA A 57 15.69 4.12 1.65
C ALA A 57 15.44 2.64 1.36
N GLY A 58 16.33 1.78 1.84
CA GLY A 58 16.17 0.35 1.63
C GLY A 58 17.34 -0.50 2.12
N SER A 59 17.27 -1.79 1.81
CA SER A 59 18.37 -2.75 1.85
C SER A 59 19.16 -2.67 0.54
N ALA A 60 20.48 -2.58 0.62
CA ALA A 60 21.39 -2.70 -0.51
C ALA A 60 22.07 -4.08 -0.58
N GLY A 61 21.56 -5.06 0.16
CA GLY A 61 22.06 -6.44 0.20
C GLY A 61 22.68 -6.78 1.55
N VAL A 62 23.77 -6.10 1.92
CA VAL A 62 24.41 -6.25 3.24
C VAL A 62 24.08 -5.06 4.14
N ASN A 63 24.15 -3.86 3.59
CA ASN A 63 23.94 -2.60 4.27
C ASN A 63 22.56 -2.02 4.00
N ARG A 64 22.06 -1.26 4.98
CA ARG A 64 20.95 -0.34 4.74
C ARG A 64 21.50 0.92 4.09
N TYR A 65 20.68 1.54 3.25
CA TYR A 65 21.01 2.81 2.63
C TYR A 65 19.84 3.80 2.70
N PHE A 66 20.16 5.07 2.52
CA PHE A 66 19.19 6.15 2.39
C PHE A 66 19.79 7.28 1.54
N ALA A 67 18.96 8.00 0.81
CA ALA A 67 19.39 9.14 0.00
C ALA A 67 18.22 10.10 -0.28
N PRO A 68 18.40 11.42 -0.14
CA PRO A 68 17.42 12.37 -0.67
C PRO A 68 17.27 12.22 -2.18
N TYR A 69 16.07 12.47 -2.71
CA TYR A 69 15.83 12.45 -4.16
C TYR A 69 15.05 13.67 -4.63
N LEU A 70 15.09 13.91 -5.94
CA LEU A 70 14.20 14.83 -6.64
C LEU A 70 13.65 14.14 -7.89
N ILE A 71 12.34 14.24 -8.09
CA ILE A 71 11.65 13.80 -9.32
C ILE A 71 11.04 15.02 -10.00
N GLU A 72 11.41 15.25 -11.25
CA GLU A 72 10.84 16.31 -12.10
C GLU A 72 10.37 15.67 -13.43
N GLY A 73 9.07 15.39 -13.53
CA GLY A 73 8.52 14.55 -14.59
C GLY A 73 9.07 13.12 -14.45
N ASN A 74 9.86 12.67 -15.44
CA ASN A 74 10.52 11.36 -15.41
C ASN A 74 12.02 11.47 -15.08
N ASN A 75 12.54 12.67 -14.83
CA ASN A 75 13.93 12.84 -14.42
C ASN A 75 14.04 12.53 -12.93
N LEU A 76 14.95 11.64 -12.58
CA LEU A 76 15.28 11.27 -11.21
C LEU A 76 16.69 11.76 -10.89
N SER A 77 16.86 12.45 -9.77
CA SER A 77 18.17 12.77 -9.21
C SER A 77 18.26 12.23 -7.79
N ILE A 78 19.07 11.19 -7.61
CA ILE A 78 19.47 10.72 -6.28
C ILE A 78 20.62 11.60 -5.80
N LYS A 79 20.53 12.10 -4.56
CA LYS A 79 21.59 12.88 -3.92
C LYS A 79 22.62 11.93 -3.28
N VAL A 80 23.43 12.45 -2.37
CA VAL A 80 24.46 11.64 -1.70
C VAL A 80 23.80 10.44 -1.00
N VAL A 81 24.25 9.23 -1.35
CA VAL A 81 23.77 7.99 -0.73
C VAL A 81 24.57 7.73 0.54
N GLY A 82 23.87 7.60 1.67
CA GLY A 82 24.43 7.10 2.92
C GLY A 82 24.22 5.59 3.03
N THR A 83 25.23 4.87 3.54
CA THR A 83 25.13 3.42 3.85
C THR A 83 25.59 3.13 5.27
N THR A 84 25.06 2.05 5.85
CA THR A 84 25.65 1.45 7.06
C THR A 84 27.00 0.79 6.74
N ARG A 85 27.72 0.32 7.77
CA ARG A 85 29.03 -0.34 7.62
C ARG A 85 29.05 -1.74 8.24
N MET A 86 28.05 -2.54 7.92
CA MET A 86 28.01 -3.96 8.24
C MET A 86 28.96 -4.73 7.31
N MET A 87 29.54 -5.79 7.87
CA MET A 87 30.38 -6.74 7.12
C MET A 87 29.51 -7.90 6.65
N GLY A 88 29.77 -8.39 5.45
CA GLY A 88 29.08 -9.53 4.87
C GLY A 88 29.97 -10.27 3.86
N PRO A 89 29.43 -11.31 3.22
CA PRO A 89 30.11 -12.04 2.15
C PRO A 89 30.60 -11.10 1.05
N GLU A 90 31.80 -11.34 0.53
CA GLU A 90 32.46 -10.46 -0.44
C GLU A 90 31.62 -10.24 -1.70
N GLU A 91 30.95 -11.28 -2.20
CA GLU A 91 30.09 -11.21 -3.37
C GLU A 91 28.87 -10.29 -3.15
N LEU A 92 28.27 -10.32 -1.96
CA LEU A 92 27.14 -9.46 -1.61
C LEU A 92 27.59 -8.00 -1.43
N MET A 93 28.76 -7.78 -0.84
CA MET A 93 29.37 -6.45 -0.73
C MET A 93 29.71 -5.86 -2.12
N ALA A 94 30.14 -6.70 -3.06
CA ALA A 94 30.40 -6.28 -4.44
C ALA A 94 29.11 -5.93 -5.19
N GLN A 95 28.04 -6.72 -5.01
CA GLN A 95 26.72 -6.44 -5.54
C GLN A 95 26.17 -5.11 -4.99
N GLU A 96 26.22 -4.92 -3.68
CA GLU A 96 25.84 -3.68 -3.01
C GLU A 96 26.57 -2.47 -3.60
N SER A 97 27.91 -2.56 -3.70
CA SER A 97 28.73 -1.47 -4.23
C SER A 97 28.35 -1.11 -5.66
N LYS A 98 28.00 -2.10 -6.48
CA LYS A 98 27.54 -1.90 -7.86
C LYS A 98 26.16 -1.24 -7.88
N TYR A 99 25.26 -1.69 -7.01
CA TYR A 99 23.92 -1.13 -6.88
C TYR A 99 23.96 0.35 -6.48
N VAL A 100 24.63 0.68 -5.37
CA VAL A 100 24.75 2.05 -4.85
C VAL A 100 25.35 2.98 -5.90
N LYS A 101 26.42 2.55 -6.58
CA LYS A 101 27.06 3.34 -7.65
C LYS A 101 26.14 3.61 -8.84
N ASN A 102 25.27 2.66 -9.20
CA ASN A 102 24.30 2.89 -10.26
C ASN A 102 23.17 3.80 -9.78
N LEU A 103 22.72 3.65 -8.54
CA LEU A 103 21.66 4.47 -7.95
C LEU A 103 22.08 5.93 -7.82
N GLU A 104 23.31 6.22 -7.39
CA GLU A 104 23.89 7.59 -7.37
C GLU A 104 23.92 8.26 -8.75
N LYS A 105 23.91 7.44 -9.81
CA LYS A 105 23.95 7.87 -11.21
C LYS A 105 22.58 7.75 -11.89
N ALA A 106 21.51 7.59 -11.12
CA ALA A 106 20.16 7.56 -11.66
C ALA A 106 19.85 8.88 -12.39
N GLU A 107 19.25 8.78 -13.57
CA GLU A 107 18.85 9.91 -14.41
C GLU A 107 17.35 9.92 -14.69
N LYS A 108 16.74 8.73 -14.83
CA LYS A 108 15.33 8.57 -15.15
C LYS A 108 14.65 7.53 -14.28
N ILE A 109 13.36 7.75 -14.09
CA ILE A 109 12.44 6.85 -13.41
C ILE A 109 11.19 6.69 -14.27
N GLU A 110 10.72 5.46 -14.44
CA GLU A 110 9.49 5.14 -15.17
C GLU A 110 8.81 3.89 -14.57
N MET A 111 7.48 3.84 -14.68
CA MET A 111 6.72 2.62 -14.42
C MET A 111 6.49 1.89 -15.76
N ALA A 112 7.02 0.68 -15.87
CA ALA A 112 6.83 -0.21 -17.01
C ALA A 112 5.83 -1.31 -16.62
N GLY A 113 4.53 -0.99 -16.71
CA GLY A 113 3.49 -1.84 -16.12
C GLY A 113 3.55 -1.79 -14.60
N GLU A 114 3.74 -2.93 -13.95
CA GLU A 114 3.90 -3.04 -12.49
C GLU A 114 5.36 -2.94 -12.03
N GLN A 115 6.30 -2.81 -12.97
CA GLN A 115 7.73 -2.72 -12.66
C GLN A 115 8.18 -1.26 -12.56
N LEU A 116 8.92 -0.96 -11.51
CA LEU A 116 9.66 0.29 -11.40
C LEU A 116 11.00 0.14 -12.14
N VAL A 117 11.30 1.06 -13.05
CA VAL A 117 12.57 1.07 -13.79
C VAL A 117 13.31 2.37 -13.53
N ILE A 118 14.52 2.26 -12.97
CA ILE A 118 15.45 3.37 -12.83
C ILE A 118 16.53 3.21 -13.89
N THR A 119 16.68 4.21 -14.76
CA THR A 119 17.77 4.26 -15.74
C THR A 119 18.89 5.14 -15.21
N SER A 120 20.08 4.57 -15.10
CA SER A 120 21.30 5.26 -14.69
C SER A 120 22.15 5.68 -15.89
N GLU A 121 23.15 6.52 -15.63
CA GLU A 121 24.17 6.96 -16.60
C GLU A 121 24.70 5.79 -17.44
N GLY A 122 24.77 5.99 -18.75
CA GLY A 122 25.18 4.97 -19.72
C GLY A 122 24.07 3.98 -20.09
N GLY A 123 22.82 4.25 -19.73
CA GLY A 123 21.64 3.47 -20.14
C GLY A 123 21.45 2.17 -19.36
N LYS A 124 22.12 2.01 -18.21
CA LYS A 124 21.94 0.85 -17.35
C LYS A 124 20.58 0.93 -16.66
N LYS A 125 19.84 -0.17 -16.67
CA LYS A 125 18.52 -0.26 -16.03
C LYS A 125 18.61 -1.05 -14.73
N LEU A 126 18.04 -0.49 -13.67
CA LEU A 126 17.67 -1.18 -12.45
C LEU A 126 16.16 -1.44 -12.54
N VAL A 127 15.77 -2.70 -12.61
CA VAL A 127 14.37 -3.11 -12.75
C VAL A 127 13.93 -3.68 -11.42
N PHE A 128 12.83 -3.18 -10.88
CA PHE A 128 12.30 -3.59 -9.60
C PHE A 128 10.85 -4.04 -9.73
N ASN A 129 10.47 -5.03 -8.93
CA ASN A 129 9.10 -5.48 -8.78
C ASN A 129 8.51 -4.93 -7.49
N GLU A 130 7.24 -4.51 -7.51
CA GLU A 130 6.54 -4.09 -6.30
C GLU A 130 6.49 -5.27 -5.32
N ARG A 131 6.98 -5.05 -4.09
CA ARG A 131 6.88 -6.01 -3.01
C ARG A 131 5.48 -5.96 -2.42
N VAL A 132 4.65 -6.91 -2.81
CA VAL A 132 3.34 -7.12 -2.20
C VAL A 132 3.52 -7.86 -0.88
N ARG A 133 3.20 -7.20 0.24
CA ARG A 133 3.20 -7.85 1.55
C ARG A 133 2.08 -8.87 1.63
N THR A 134 2.34 -10.00 2.27
CA THR A 134 1.28 -10.99 2.51
C THR A 134 0.29 -10.47 3.55
N PHE A 135 -0.91 -11.07 3.56
CA PHE A 135 -1.91 -10.76 4.58
C PHE A 135 -1.34 -10.92 5.99
N GLU A 136 -0.62 -12.01 6.22
CA GLU A 136 0.03 -12.36 7.50
C GLU A 136 1.06 -11.31 7.91
N GLU A 137 1.91 -10.85 6.99
CA GLU A 137 2.87 -9.77 7.26
C GLU A 137 2.17 -8.46 7.66
N ILE A 138 1.01 -8.16 7.07
CA ILE A 138 0.27 -6.92 7.36
C ILE A 138 -0.40 -6.97 8.73
N VAL A 139 -0.99 -8.10 9.11
CA VAL A 139 -1.77 -8.25 10.36
C VAL A 139 -0.94 -8.70 11.56
N ALA A 140 0.27 -9.23 11.34
CA ALA A 140 1.15 -9.73 12.40
C ALA A 140 1.35 -8.70 13.53
N ASP A 141 1.19 -9.17 14.77
CA ASP A 141 1.37 -8.41 16.02
C ASP A 141 0.53 -7.13 16.14
N LYS A 142 -0.54 -6.99 15.34
CA LYS A 142 -1.44 -5.83 15.37
C LYS A 142 -2.80 -6.17 15.96
N THR A 143 -3.40 -5.17 16.58
CA THR A 143 -4.80 -5.19 17.01
C THR A 143 -5.50 -4.02 16.34
N PHE A 144 -6.55 -4.32 15.58
CA PHE A 144 -7.31 -3.32 14.86
C PHE A 144 -8.63 -3.04 15.58
N LYS A 145 -9.11 -1.79 15.52
CA LYS A 145 -10.36 -1.34 16.13
C LYS A 145 -11.42 -1.12 15.07
N LEU A 146 -12.64 -1.60 15.32
CA LEU A 146 -13.77 -1.40 14.41
C LEU A 146 -14.16 0.08 14.38
N GLU A 147 -14.25 0.65 13.19
CA GLU A 147 -14.80 1.99 13.01
C GLU A 147 -16.30 2.02 13.27
N GLY A 148 -16.75 3.07 13.99
CA GLY A 148 -18.17 3.28 14.28
C GLY A 148 -18.71 2.48 15.47
N ALA A 149 -17.85 1.79 16.22
CA ALA A 149 -18.24 1.19 17.50
C ALA A 149 -18.61 2.28 18.55
N LEU A 150 -19.47 1.93 19.49
CA LEU A 150 -19.87 2.75 20.62
C LEU A 150 -18.65 3.17 21.46
N THR A 151 -18.59 4.45 21.82
CA THR A 151 -17.55 4.99 22.73
C THR A 151 -17.54 4.21 24.05
N GLU A 152 -16.35 3.87 24.55
CA GLU A 152 -16.11 3.03 25.74
C GLU A 152 -16.41 1.53 25.56
N HIS A 153 -16.97 1.13 24.42
CA HIS A 153 -17.29 -0.26 24.05
C HIS A 153 -16.70 -0.60 22.68
N ASP A 154 -15.38 -0.38 22.56
CA ASP A 154 -14.61 -0.66 21.36
C ASP A 154 -14.75 -2.14 20.95
N ILE A 155 -14.84 -2.39 19.65
CA ILE A 155 -14.68 -3.73 19.09
C ILE A 155 -13.29 -3.84 18.50
N THR A 156 -12.60 -4.94 18.78
CA THR A 156 -11.24 -5.20 18.28
C THR A 156 -11.11 -6.54 17.59
N ILE A 157 -10.09 -6.64 16.74
CA ILE A 157 -9.70 -7.89 16.09
C ILE A 157 -8.18 -8.01 16.02
N THR A 158 -7.70 -9.20 16.35
CA THR A 158 -6.31 -9.63 16.23
C THR A 158 -6.31 -10.95 15.47
N PHE A 159 -5.44 -11.05 14.48
CA PHE A 159 -5.22 -12.24 13.67
C PHE A 159 -4.00 -12.99 14.20
N GLY A 160 -4.23 -14.13 14.84
CA GLY A 160 -3.17 -15.07 15.22
C GLY A 160 -3.16 -16.31 14.32
N GLU A 161 -2.30 -17.27 14.61
CA GLU A 161 -2.23 -18.53 13.84
C GLU A 161 -3.57 -19.30 13.86
N GLY A 162 -4.35 -19.18 12.78
CA GLY A 162 -5.67 -19.82 12.63
C GLY A 162 -6.76 -19.35 13.61
N ARG A 163 -6.51 -18.28 14.37
CA ARG A 163 -7.41 -17.81 15.43
C ARG A 163 -7.58 -16.29 15.45
N LEU A 164 -8.83 -15.85 15.40
CA LEU A 164 -9.24 -14.49 15.71
C LEU A 164 -9.45 -14.34 17.22
N ALA A 165 -9.07 -13.18 17.75
CA ALA A 165 -9.35 -12.79 19.12
C ALA A 165 -9.62 -11.28 19.20
N GLY A 166 -10.34 -10.85 20.22
CA GLY A 166 -10.54 -9.43 20.50
C GLY A 166 -11.61 -9.17 21.55
N ASN A 167 -11.92 -7.89 21.73
CA ASN A 167 -13.08 -7.43 22.47
C ASN A 167 -14.24 -7.20 21.49
N ALA A 168 -15.46 -7.59 21.86
CA ALA A 168 -16.65 -7.44 21.05
C ALA A 168 -17.60 -6.35 21.59
N GLY A 169 -17.07 -5.40 22.39
CA GLY A 169 -17.81 -4.31 23.04
C GLY A 169 -17.96 -4.53 24.55
N VAL A 170 -18.54 -5.66 24.96
CA VAL A 170 -18.67 -6.04 26.38
C VAL A 170 -17.78 -7.23 26.69
N ASN A 171 -17.88 -8.29 25.89
CA ASN A 171 -17.19 -9.55 26.07
C ASN A 171 -15.92 -9.67 25.22
N ASN A 172 -15.00 -10.48 25.70
CA ASN A 172 -13.90 -10.95 24.85
C ASN A 172 -14.40 -12.14 24.05
N TYR A 173 -13.92 -12.27 22.81
CA TYR A 173 -14.29 -13.36 21.92
C TYR A 173 -13.05 -14.05 21.33
N SER A 174 -13.27 -15.26 20.83
CA SER A 174 -12.34 -15.93 19.94
C SER A 174 -13.07 -16.82 18.94
N ALA A 175 -12.51 -16.92 17.74
CA ALA A 175 -13.01 -17.77 16.68
C ALA A 175 -11.85 -18.39 15.89
N ALA A 176 -12.04 -19.60 15.37
CA ALA A 176 -11.14 -20.14 14.35
C ALA A 176 -11.42 -19.43 13.02
N TYR A 177 -10.37 -19.18 12.24
CA TYR A 177 -10.50 -18.63 10.90
C TYR A 177 -9.46 -19.20 9.95
N GLU A 178 -9.77 -19.16 8.66
CA GLU A 178 -8.85 -19.48 7.58
C GLU A 178 -8.92 -18.37 6.53
N VAL A 179 -7.76 -18.03 5.94
CA VAL A 179 -7.66 -17.10 4.81
C VAL A 179 -6.95 -17.80 3.67
N GLU A 180 -7.56 -17.76 2.49
CA GLU A 180 -6.98 -18.29 1.25
C GLU A 180 -7.31 -17.33 0.12
N GLU A 181 -6.29 -16.82 -0.57
CA GLU A 181 -6.44 -15.89 -1.71
C GLU A 181 -7.38 -14.68 -1.43
N GLY A 182 -7.32 -14.13 -0.21
CA GLY A 182 -8.16 -13.00 0.21
C GLY A 182 -9.61 -13.35 0.55
N MET A 183 -10.00 -14.62 0.42
CA MET A 183 -11.24 -15.15 0.98
C MET A 183 -11.01 -15.51 2.44
N ILE A 184 -11.93 -15.11 3.32
CA ILE A 184 -11.88 -15.47 4.74
C ILE A 184 -13.07 -16.34 5.08
N SER A 185 -12.84 -17.37 5.89
CA SER A 185 -13.90 -18.13 6.54
C SER A 185 -13.71 -18.07 8.05
N VAL A 186 -14.77 -17.69 8.77
CA VAL A 186 -14.77 -17.67 10.23
C VAL A 186 -15.69 -18.78 10.72
N SER A 187 -15.21 -19.59 11.65
CA SER A 187 -16.03 -20.65 12.23
C SER A 187 -17.26 -20.05 12.93
N PRO A 188 -18.47 -20.60 12.73
CA PRO A 188 -19.66 -20.13 13.43
C PRO A 188 -19.62 -20.42 14.94
N GLN A 189 -18.68 -21.26 15.40
CA GLN A 189 -18.45 -21.53 16.81
C GLN A 189 -17.55 -20.45 17.43
N ILE A 190 -18.11 -19.25 17.57
CA ILE A 190 -17.45 -18.15 18.27
C ILE A 190 -17.65 -18.34 19.77
N ILE A 191 -16.55 -18.39 20.52
CA ILE A 191 -16.59 -18.46 21.99
C ILE A 191 -16.48 -17.05 22.58
N THR A 192 -17.25 -16.77 23.62
CA THR A 192 -17.28 -15.47 24.30
C THR A 192 -17.23 -15.62 25.81
N THR A 193 -16.83 -14.56 26.50
CA THR A 193 -17.09 -14.41 27.94
C THR A 193 -18.57 -14.11 28.20
N MET A 194 -18.99 -14.14 29.47
CA MET A 194 -20.38 -13.85 29.89
C MET A 194 -20.42 -12.71 30.92
N MET A 195 -19.82 -11.57 30.57
CA MET A 195 -19.89 -10.35 31.36
C MET A 195 -21.22 -9.62 31.09
N ALA A 196 -21.73 -8.95 32.11
CA ALA A 196 -22.88 -8.05 31.97
C ALA A 196 -22.41 -6.67 31.50
N GLY A 197 -23.24 -5.99 30.72
CA GLY A 197 -22.97 -4.64 30.24
C GLY A 197 -24.26 -3.88 29.88
N PRO A 198 -24.14 -2.63 29.42
CA PRO A 198 -25.26 -1.86 28.91
C PRO A 198 -25.94 -2.57 27.73
N GLU A 199 -27.27 -2.47 27.65
CA GLU A 199 -28.08 -3.16 26.62
C GLU A 199 -27.61 -2.82 25.19
N GLU A 200 -27.36 -1.53 24.91
CA GLU A 200 -26.88 -1.07 23.61
C GLU A 200 -25.52 -1.69 23.21
N ALA A 201 -24.61 -1.87 24.16
CA ALA A 201 -23.31 -2.48 23.94
C ALA A 201 -23.41 -3.99 23.72
N MET A 202 -24.33 -4.66 24.41
CA MET A 202 -24.62 -6.08 24.20
C MET A 202 -25.31 -6.35 22.86
N ASP A 203 -26.18 -5.43 22.40
CA ASP A 203 -26.79 -5.50 21.07
C ASP A 203 -25.74 -5.33 19.97
N GLN A 204 -24.82 -4.36 20.13
CA GLN A 204 -23.68 -4.17 19.23
C GLN A 204 -22.82 -5.45 19.17
N GLU A 205 -22.48 -6.03 20.32
CA GLU A 205 -21.72 -7.28 20.40
C GLU A 205 -22.40 -8.41 19.62
N SER A 206 -23.70 -8.62 19.88
CA SER A 206 -24.50 -9.68 19.24
C SER A 206 -24.53 -9.50 17.73
N GLN A 207 -24.69 -8.25 17.27
CA GLN A 207 -24.67 -7.93 15.85
C GLN A 207 -23.30 -8.19 15.24
N TYR A 208 -22.22 -7.71 15.87
CA TYR A 208 -20.85 -7.92 15.43
C TYR A 208 -20.49 -9.39 15.27
N LEU A 209 -20.81 -10.23 16.26
CA LEU A 209 -20.46 -11.66 16.22
C LEU A 209 -21.23 -12.42 15.13
N LYS A 210 -22.51 -12.08 14.91
CA LYS A 210 -23.29 -12.62 13.78
C LYS A 210 -22.68 -12.22 12.44
N ASP A 211 -22.24 -10.97 12.35
CA ASP A 211 -21.66 -10.41 11.14
C ASP A 211 -20.33 -11.08 10.82
N LEU A 212 -19.44 -11.17 11.80
CA LEU A 212 -18.14 -11.82 11.66
C LEU A 212 -18.26 -13.27 11.16
N ALA A 213 -19.27 -14.01 11.62
CA ALA A 213 -19.53 -15.38 11.17
C ALA A 213 -19.98 -15.47 9.69
N THR A 214 -20.31 -14.34 9.05
CA THR A 214 -20.70 -14.25 7.63
C THR A 214 -19.64 -13.59 6.76
N ALA A 215 -18.43 -13.41 7.28
CA ALA A 215 -17.29 -12.91 6.53
C ALA A 215 -17.02 -13.80 5.29
N GLU A 216 -16.78 -13.17 4.15
CA GLU A 216 -16.47 -13.85 2.88
C GLU A 216 -15.12 -13.40 2.30
N LYS A 217 -14.77 -12.12 2.44
CA LYS A 217 -13.49 -11.58 1.96
C LYS A 217 -12.79 -10.75 3.01
N VAL A 218 -11.47 -10.75 2.97
CA VAL A 218 -10.63 -9.91 3.80
C VAL A 218 -9.57 -9.21 2.95
N GLU A 219 -9.41 -7.92 3.20
CA GLU A 219 -8.36 -7.09 2.62
C GLU A 219 -7.61 -6.41 3.76
N ALA A 220 -6.29 -6.45 3.73
CA ALA A 220 -5.44 -5.79 4.70
C ALA A 220 -4.48 -4.84 3.98
N GLY A 221 -4.27 -3.66 4.57
CA GLY A 221 -3.33 -2.65 4.08
C GLY A 221 -2.73 -1.85 5.23
N ASP A 222 -1.99 -0.80 4.90
CA ASP A 222 -1.38 0.08 5.91
C ASP A 222 -2.41 0.82 6.76
N GLU A 223 -3.58 1.09 6.19
CA GLU A 223 -4.67 1.77 6.88
C GLU A 223 -5.60 0.82 7.65
N GLY A 224 -5.31 -0.48 7.75
CA GLY A 224 -6.09 -1.42 8.53
C GLY A 224 -6.67 -2.59 7.73
N VAL A 225 -7.76 -3.16 8.22
CA VAL A 225 -8.37 -4.40 7.70
C VAL A 225 -9.84 -4.18 7.36
N ILE A 226 -10.25 -4.65 6.19
CA ILE A 226 -11.64 -4.63 5.74
C ILE A 226 -12.12 -6.06 5.61
N ILE A 227 -13.18 -6.40 6.33
CA ILE A 227 -13.87 -7.69 6.18
C ILE A 227 -15.17 -7.43 5.44
N THR A 228 -15.31 -8.01 4.24
CA THR A 228 -16.55 -7.96 3.47
C THR A 228 -17.40 -9.18 3.82
N LEU A 229 -18.63 -8.91 4.23
CA LEU A 229 -19.62 -9.88 4.64
C LEU A 229 -20.44 -10.36 3.46
N LYS A 230 -21.11 -11.50 3.65
CA LYS A 230 -22.17 -11.95 2.74
C LYS A 230 -23.20 -10.85 2.52
N GLY A 231 -23.43 -10.51 1.26
CA GLY A 231 -24.32 -9.41 0.87
C GLY A 231 -23.64 -8.04 0.70
N GLY A 232 -22.31 -7.97 0.85
CA GLY A 232 -21.49 -6.82 0.44
C GLY A 232 -21.32 -5.72 1.49
N ARG A 233 -21.91 -5.85 2.68
CA ARG A 233 -21.62 -4.94 3.80
C ARG A 233 -20.18 -5.19 4.30
N GLN A 234 -19.53 -4.15 4.81
CA GLN A 234 -18.15 -4.20 5.27
C GLN A 234 -18.01 -3.88 6.76
N LEU A 235 -17.10 -4.57 7.43
CA LEU A 235 -16.55 -4.19 8.73
C LEU A 235 -15.17 -3.58 8.47
N ILE A 236 -14.98 -2.32 8.85
CA ILE A 236 -13.73 -1.59 8.61
C ILE A 236 -13.02 -1.44 9.94
N PHE A 237 -11.80 -1.96 10.02
CA PHE A 237 -10.96 -1.87 11.19
C PHE A 237 -9.71 -1.04 10.90
N LYS A 238 -9.32 -0.19 11.85
CA LYS A 238 -8.13 0.68 11.80
C LYS A 238 -7.12 0.34 12.88
#